data_AF-A0AAW6SPW3-F1
#
_entry.id   AF-A0AAW6SPW3-F1
#
_cell.length_a   1.000
_cell.length_b   1.000
_cell.length_c   1.000
_cell.angle_alpha   90.00
_cell.angle_beta   90.00
_cell.angle_gamma   90.00
#
_symmetry.space_group_name_H-M   'P 1'
#
loop_
_entity.id
_entity.type
_entity.pdbx_description
1 polymer ?
#
loop_
_entity_poly.entity_id
_entity_poly.type
_entity_poly.pdbx_seq_one_letter_code
_entity_poly.pdbx_strand_id
1 'polypeptide(L)'
;DTTPTIVGTTDAEDGSTVTLVITDSDGNEQTVTATVENGTYSVDAETPLSEGEYSVEASVTDPAGNTATSNDVGEIDASAPALTVDAPALTSDTTPTIVGTTDAE
;
A
#
# COMPACT_ATOMS: atom_id res chain seq x y z
N ASP A 1 4.93 -4.58 2.11
CA ASP A 1 5.02 -3.35 2.93
C ASP A 1 3.59 -2.89 3.14
N THR A 2 3.14 -2.73 4.37
CA THR A 2 1.75 -2.39 4.70
C THR A 2 1.57 -0.92 5.08
N THR A 3 2.65 -0.14 5.04
CA THR A 3 2.65 1.31 5.28
C THR A 3 3.16 2.02 4.03
N PRO A 4 2.35 2.12 2.96
CA PRO A 4 2.80 2.69 1.69
C PRO A 4 3.14 4.18 1.84
N THR A 5 4.17 4.61 1.11
CA THR A 5 4.46 6.03 0.90
C THR A 5 3.54 6.58 -0.18
N ILE A 6 2.72 7.56 0.18
CA ILE A 6 1.83 8.26 -0.76
C ILE A 6 2.54 9.51 -1.26
N VAL A 7 2.66 9.61 -2.58
CA VAL A 7 3.25 10.76 -3.27
C VAL A 7 2.23 11.40 -4.18
N GLY A 8 2.29 12.73 -4.32
CA GLY A 8 1.45 13.45 -5.26
C GLY A 8 2.03 14.81 -5.63
N THR A 9 1.33 15.47 -6.55
CA THR A 9 1.70 16.79 -7.06
C THR A 9 0.55 17.77 -6.87
N THR A 10 0.86 19.03 -6.64
CA THR A 10 -0.13 20.10 -6.52
C THR A 10 0.46 21.42 -7.02
N ASP A 11 -0.40 22.33 -7.45
CA ASP A 11 -0.08 23.71 -7.80
C ASP A 11 -0.21 24.68 -6.61
N ALA A 12 -0.57 24.17 -5.43
CA ALA A 12 -0.54 24.94 -4.19
C ALA A 12 0.88 25.42 -3.84
N GLU A 13 0.97 26.54 -3.13
CA GLU A 13 2.25 27.13 -2.73
C GLU A 13 3.03 26.19 -1.80
N ASP A 14 4.36 26.20 -1.93
CA ASP A 14 5.24 25.47 -1.02
C ASP A 14 4.98 25.90 0.44
N GLY A 15 4.92 24.92 1.34
CA GLY A 15 4.49 25.12 2.73
C GLY A 15 2.99 24.95 2.96
N SER A 16 2.18 24.76 1.92
CA SER A 16 0.75 24.41 2.07
C SER A 16 0.60 23.03 2.72
N THR A 17 -0.46 22.85 3.50
CA THR A 17 -0.80 21.58 4.14
C THR A 17 -1.75 20.78 3.26
N VAL A 18 -1.35 19.56 2.91
CA VAL A 18 -2.21 18.55 2.29
C VAL A 18 -2.70 17.62 3.38
N THR A 19 -4.01 17.44 3.49
CA THR A 19 -4.65 16.45 4.36
C THR A 19 -5.07 15.25 3.52
N LEU A 20 -4.61 14.06 3.88
CA LEU A 20 -4.93 12.82 3.20
C LEU A 20 -5.73 11.92 4.14
N VAL A 21 -6.87 11.43 3.66
CA VAL A 21 -7.66 10.39 4.33
C VAL A 21 -7.42 9.09 3.58
N ILE A 22 -6.88 8.10 4.28
CA ILE A 22 -6.61 6.77 3.73
C ILE A 22 -7.63 5.82 4.33
N THR A 23 -8.36 5.10 3.49
CA THR A 23 -9.34 4.08 3.89
C THR A 23 -8.84 2.72 3.44
N ASP A 24 -8.63 1.79 4.37
CA ASP A 24 -8.22 0.43 4.04
C ASP A 24 -9.37 -0.46 3.55
N SER A 25 -9.05 -1.71 3.18
CA SER A 25 -10.01 -2.70 2.67
C SER A 25 -11.07 -3.13 3.70
N ASP A 26 -10.77 -3.00 4.99
CA ASP A 26 -11.68 -3.27 6.10
C ASP A 26 -12.57 -2.06 6.45
N GLY A 27 -12.32 -0.90 5.81
CA GLY A 27 -13.01 0.35 6.02
C GLY A 27 -12.48 1.17 7.20
N ASN A 28 -11.29 0.87 7.71
CA ASN A 28 -10.64 1.72 8.70
C ASN A 28 -10.04 2.95 8.02
N GLU A 29 -10.29 4.11 8.61
CA GLU A 29 -9.79 5.39 8.11
C GLU A 29 -8.65 5.90 8.99
N GLN A 30 -7.62 6.43 8.35
CA GLN A 30 -6.58 7.21 9.00
C GLN A 30 -6.41 8.55 8.27
N THR A 31 -6.08 9.59 9.03
CA THR A 31 -5.80 10.91 8.46
C THR A 31 -4.34 11.23 8.68
N VAL A 32 -3.64 11.51 7.59
CA VAL A 32 -2.24 11.94 7.61
C VAL A 32 -2.12 13.31 6.95
N THR A 33 -1.08 14.05 7.28
CA THR A 33 -0.83 15.38 6.72
C THR A 33 0.55 15.46 6.10
N ALA A 34 0.64 16.07 4.93
CA ALA A 34 1.89 16.33 4.23
C ALA A 34 2.05 17.83 4.00
N THR A 35 3.29 18.27 3.83
CA THR A 35 3.60 19.64 3.40
C THR A 35 4.02 19.61 1.94
N VAL A 36 3.56 20.60 1.18
CA VAL A 36 3.99 20.77 -0.21
C VAL A 36 5.41 21.33 -0.26
N GLU A 37 6.30 20.64 -0.97
CA GLU A 37 7.65 21.08 -1.29
C GLU A 37 7.91 20.94 -2.79
N ASN A 38 8.31 22.02 -3.44
CA ASN A 38 8.56 22.08 -4.88
C ASN A 38 7.37 21.58 -5.72
N GLY A 39 6.13 21.88 -5.31
CA GLY A 39 4.90 21.41 -5.97
C GLY A 39 4.61 19.91 -5.82
N THR A 40 5.32 19.24 -4.91
CA THR A 40 5.13 17.81 -4.60
C THR A 40 4.85 17.62 -3.12
N TYR A 41 4.18 16.54 -2.75
CA TYR A 41 4.02 16.14 -1.35
C TYR A 41 4.25 14.63 -1.21
N SER A 42 4.76 14.22 -0.05
CA SER A 42 5.00 12.83 0.29
C SER A 42 4.67 12.60 1.76
N VAL A 43 3.98 11.50 2.05
CA VAL A 43 3.67 11.09 3.42
C VAL A 43 3.48 9.58 3.49
N ASP A 44 3.97 8.96 4.56
CA ASP A 44 3.76 7.54 4.81
C ASP A 44 2.45 7.32 5.56
N ALA A 45 1.80 6.17 5.32
CA ALA A 45 0.73 5.72 6.18
C ALA A 45 1.27 5.49 7.61
N GLU A 46 0.60 6.09 8.62
CA GLU A 46 0.99 5.94 10.03
C GLU A 46 0.61 4.58 10.62
N THR A 47 -0.52 4.03 10.19
CA THR A 47 -0.96 2.69 10.57
C THR A 47 -0.85 1.72 9.40
N PRO A 48 -0.48 0.46 9.66
CA PRO A 48 -0.54 -0.60 8.66
C PRO A 48 -1.95 -0.73 8.09
N LEU A 49 -2.07 -0.73 6.77
CA LEU A 49 -3.32 -0.99 6.07
C LEU A 49 -3.57 -2.50 5.96
N SER A 50 -4.84 -2.89 5.98
CA SER A 50 -5.26 -4.28 5.74
C SER A 50 -4.98 -4.75 4.32
N GLU A 51 -4.86 -6.07 4.14
CA GLU A 51 -4.68 -6.71 2.83
C GLU A 51 -5.90 -6.44 1.93
N GLY A 52 -5.64 -6.07 0.68
CA GLY A 52 -6.65 -5.70 -0.31
C GLY A 52 -6.58 -4.24 -0.78
N GLU A 53 -7.66 -3.79 -1.43
CA GLU A 53 -7.77 -2.44 -1.99
C GLU A 53 -7.89 -1.39 -0.89
N TYR A 54 -7.14 -0.29 -1.01
CA TYR A 54 -7.27 0.91 -0.19
C TYR A 54 -7.49 2.14 -1.07
N SER A 55 -8.15 3.15 -0.53
CA SER A 55 -8.35 4.44 -1.19
C SER A 55 -7.65 5.56 -0.44
N VAL A 56 -7.25 6.60 -1.17
CA VAL A 56 -6.65 7.80 -0.60
C VAL A 56 -7.38 9.01 -1.16
N GLU A 57 -7.95 9.83 -0.28
CA GLU A 57 -8.50 11.14 -0.62
C GLU A 57 -7.57 12.24 -0.10
N ALA A 58 -6.92 12.95 -1.01
CA ALA A 58 -6.07 14.10 -0.70
C ALA A 58 -6.85 15.41 -0.87
N SER A 59 -6.67 16.32 0.07
CA SER A 59 -7.20 17.69 0.02
C SER A 59 -6.12 18.69 0.39
N VAL A 60 -6.03 19.79 -0.37
CA VAL A 60 -5.10 20.88 -0.09
C VAL A 60 -5.87 22.19 -0.02
N THR A 61 -5.47 23.06 0.90
CA THR A 61 -6.01 24.42 1.03
C THR A 61 -4.86 25.41 0.92
N ASP A 62 -4.95 26.34 -0.02
CA ASP A 62 -3.96 27.41 -0.17
C ASP A 62 -4.18 28.53 0.88
N PRO A 63 -3.20 29.45 1.07
CA PRO A 63 -3.37 30.57 2.01
C PRO A 63 -4.49 31.56 1.65
N ALA A 64 -4.95 31.57 0.41
CA ALA A 64 -6.08 32.38 -0.05
C ALA A 64 -7.45 31.73 0.22
N GLY A 65 -7.46 30.47 0.70
CA GLY A 65 -8.65 29.70 1.04
C GLY A 65 -9.25 28.90 -0.12
N ASN A 66 -8.55 28.75 -1.24
CA ASN A 66 -8.98 27.85 -2.32
C ASN A 66 -8.65 26.41 -1.93
N THR A 67 -9.57 25.49 -2.24
CA THR A 67 -9.40 24.06 -1.97
C THR A 67 -9.33 23.25 -3.26
N ALA A 68 -8.50 22.22 -3.25
CA ALA A 68 -8.47 21.20 -4.28
C ALA A 68 -8.51 19.81 -3.64
N THR A 69 -9.16 18.86 -4.30
CA THR A 69 -9.26 17.47 -3.85
C THR A 69 -8.87 16.52 -4.98
N SER A 70 -8.30 15.38 -4.63
CA SER A 70 -7.97 14.29 -5.54
C SER A 70 -8.12 12.96 -4.83
N ASN A 71 -8.47 11.92 -5.57
CA ASN A 71 -8.57 10.57 -5.04
C ASN A 71 -7.70 9.60 -5.84
N ASP A 72 -7.15 8.58 -5.17
CA ASP A 72 -6.44 7.47 -5.80
C ASP A 72 -6.75 6.15 -5.08
N VAL A 73 -6.44 5.03 -5.73
CA VAL A 73 -6.62 3.68 -5.17
C VAL A 73 -5.33 2.87 -5.31
N GLY A 74 -5.07 2.02 -4.35
CA GLY A 74 -3.96 1.07 -4.38
C GLY A 74 -4.36 -0.28 -3.79
N GLU A 75 -3.43 -1.22 -3.80
CA GLU A 75 -3.66 -2.56 -3.28
C GLU A 75 -2.47 -2.99 -2.40
N ILE A 76 -2.78 -3.59 -1.25
CA ILE A 76 -1.81 -4.24 -0.38
C ILE A 76 -1.93 -5.75 -0.58
N ASP A 77 -0.89 -6.36 -1.14
CA ASP A 77 -0.72 -7.81 -1.17
C ASP A 77 0.37 -8.23 -0.18
N ALA A 78 -0.04 -8.95 0.86
CA ALA A 78 0.84 -9.53 1.87
C ALA A 78 0.87 -11.07 1.81
N SER A 79 0.25 -11.65 0.79
CA SER A 79 0.15 -13.09 0.63
C SER A 79 1.53 -13.69 0.35
N ALA A 80 1.90 -14.69 1.14
CA ALA A 80 3.16 -15.41 0.92
C ALA A 80 2.95 -16.50 -0.15
N PRO A 81 3.92 -16.71 -1.06
CA PRO A 81 3.83 -17.80 -2.03
C PRO A 81 3.78 -19.15 -1.32
N ALA A 82 2.89 -20.03 -1.78
CA ALA A 82 2.76 -21.37 -1.24
C ALA A 82 3.83 -22.31 -1.81
N LEU A 83 4.61 -22.96 -0.93
CA LEU A 83 5.56 -24.00 -1.29
C LEU A 83 5.16 -25.31 -0.63
N THR A 84 5.01 -26.36 -1.44
CA THR A 84 4.79 -27.72 -0.95
C THR A 84 5.90 -28.64 -1.45
N VAL A 85 6.33 -29.56 -0.59
CA VAL A 85 7.28 -30.62 -0.91
C VAL A 85 6.63 -31.92 -0.50
N ASP A 86 6.39 -32.81 -1.47
CA ASP A 86 5.83 -34.12 -1.17
C ASP A 86 6.95 -35.14 -1.02
N ALA A 87 6.96 -35.82 0.12
CA ALA A 87 7.89 -36.90 0.37
C ALA A 87 7.33 -38.17 -0.28
N PRO A 88 8.09 -38.84 -1.16
CA PRO A 88 7.66 -40.08 -1.78
C PRO A 88 7.37 -41.12 -0.71
N ALA A 89 6.34 -41.92 -0.94
CA ALA A 89 5.89 -42.97 -0.01
C ALA A 89 7.06 -43.87 0.42
N LEU A 90 7.03 -44.33 1.68
CA LEU A 90 8.01 -45.30 2.19
C LEU A 90 7.90 -46.61 1.39
N THR A 91 8.76 -46.75 0.39
CA THR A 91 8.92 -47.95 -0.42
C THR A 91 10.29 -48.55 -0.14
N SER A 92 10.56 -49.76 -0.66
CA SER A 92 11.90 -50.36 -0.62
C SER A 92 12.88 -49.71 -1.62
N ASP A 93 12.46 -48.63 -2.27
CA ASP A 93 13.29 -47.82 -3.17
C ASP A 93 14.18 -46.87 -2.36
N THR A 94 15.48 -46.99 -2.53
CA THR A 94 16.48 -46.16 -1.85
C THR A 94 16.81 -44.86 -2.60
N THR A 95 16.16 -44.62 -3.75
CA THR A 95 16.36 -43.46 -4.62
C THR A 95 15.05 -42.75 -4.99
N PRO A 96 14.18 -42.41 -4.02
CA PRO A 96 12.88 -41.90 -4.39
C PRO A 96 12.97 -40.42 -4.81
N THR A 97 12.26 -40.06 -5.88
CA THR A 97 12.25 -38.69 -6.41
C THR A 97 11.36 -37.79 -5.55
N ILE A 98 11.93 -36.72 -4.99
CA ILE A 98 11.16 -35.63 -4.36
C ILE A 98 10.64 -34.71 -5.47
N VAL A 99 9.34 -34.42 -5.47
CA VAL A 99 8.75 -33.38 -6.32
C VAL A 99 8.12 -32.29 -5.44
N GLY A 100 8.19 -31.06 -5.92
CA GLY A 100 7.53 -29.90 -5.33
C GLY A 100 7.10 -28.94 -6.43
N THR A 101 6.05 -28.18 -6.18
CA THR A 101 5.57 -27.10 -7.05
C THR A 101 5.64 -25.78 -6.30
N THR A 102 5.93 -24.69 -7.01
CA THR A 102 5.89 -23.32 -6.49
C THR A 102 4.86 -22.54 -7.29
N ASP A 103 4.03 -21.76 -6.61
CA ASP A 103 3.17 -20.75 -7.22
C ASP A 103 3.69 -19.40 -6.74
N ALA A 104 4.54 -18.80 -7.56
CA ALA A 104 5.09 -17.48 -7.31
C ALA A 104 4.64 -16.60 -8.46
N GLU A 105 3.89 -15.54 -8.13
CA GLU A 105 3.56 -14.46 -9.06
C GLU A 105 4.72 -13.46 -9.19
#